data_AF-A0A1V5E6D9-F1
#
_entry.id   AF-A0A1V5E6D9-F1
#
_cell.length_a   1.000
_cell.length_b   1.000
_cell.length_c   1.000
_cell.angle_alpha   90.00
_cell.angle_beta   90.00
_cell.angle_gamma   90.00
#
_symmetry.space_group_name_H-M   'P 1'
#
loop_
_entity.id
_entity.type
_entity.pdbx_description
1 polymer ?
#
loop_
_entity_poly.entity_id
_entity_poly.type
_entity_poly.pdbx_seq_one_letter_code
_entity_poly.pdbx_strand_id
1 'polypeptide(L)'
;MSEVHRDTVMGLSLFTTNGLCLKLGFDGFETKLQRLAAVLEDLEKRNQRAGLTSIDLSDPAKVNVRRRGGVQTVAPPAAPKGLKT
;
A
#
# COMPACT_ATOMS: atom_id res chain seq x y z
N MET A 1 14.24 -11.50 -8.72
CA MET A 1 13.78 -11.27 -10.10
C MET A 1 12.58 -10.33 -10.04
N SER A 2 12.44 -9.41 -10.99
CA SER A 2 11.18 -8.65 -11.19
C SER A 2 10.37 -9.34 -12.28
N GLU A 3 9.04 -9.29 -12.19
CA GLU A 3 8.12 -9.98 -13.10
C GLU A 3 7.01 -9.05 -13.59
N VAL A 4 6.59 -9.27 -14.84
CA VAL A 4 5.44 -8.60 -15.45
C VAL A 4 4.37 -9.66 -15.70
N HIS A 5 3.19 -9.47 -15.12
CA HIS A 5 2.06 -10.35 -15.29
C HIS A 5 0.96 -9.64 -16.06
N ARG A 6 0.49 -10.26 -17.15
CA ARG A 6 -0.65 -9.78 -17.93
C ARG A 6 -1.78 -10.79 -17.84
N ASP A 7 -2.92 -10.33 -17.35
CA ASP A 7 -4.14 -11.12 -17.22
C ASP A 7 -5.27 -10.47 -18.03
N THR A 8 -6.16 -11.29 -18.60
CA THR A 8 -7.26 -10.79 -19.44
C THR A 8 -8.41 -10.18 -18.62
N VAL A 9 -8.49 -10.47 -17.32
CA VAL A 9 -9.56 -10.02 -16.41
C VAL A 9 -9.06 -8.90 -15.49
N MET A 10 -7.85 -9.02 -14.97
CA MET A 10 -7.25 -8.05 -14.04
C MET A 10 -6.28 -7.08 -14.70
N GLY A 11 -5.90 -7.30 -15.96
CA GLY A 11 -4.97 -6.44 -16.68
C GLY A 11 -3.51 -6.63 -16.25
N LEU A 12 -2.74 -5.54 -16.22
CA LEU A 12 -1.31 -5.56 -15.97
C LEU A 12 -1.00 -5.48 -14.46
N SER A 13 -0.09 -6.35 -14.00
CA SER A 13 0.51 -6.29 -12.66
C SER A 13 2.03 -6.42 -12.76
N LEU A 14 2.75 -5.70 -11.89
CA LEU A 14 4.21 -5.74 -11.79
C LEU A 14 4.62 -6.25 -10.42
N PHE A 15 5.56 -7.17 -10.38
CA PHE A 15 6.15 -7.68 -9.14
C PHE A 15 7.61 -7.28 -9.10
N THR A 16 8.00 -6.61 -8.03
CA THR A 16 9.38 -6.16 -7.84
C THR A 16 10.16 -7.16 -7.01
N THR A 17 11.49 -7.05 -7.06
CA THR A 17 12.41 -7.94 -6.32
C THR A 17 12.20 -7.96 -4.81
N ASN A 18 11.61 -6.90 -4.23
CA ASN A 18 11.35 -6.81 -2.79
C ASN A 18 9.97 -7.38 -2.39
N GLY A 19 9.24 -7.99 -3.33
CA GLY A 19 7.92 -8.59 -3.08
C GLY A 19 6.75 -7.61 -3.16
N LEU A 20 6.97 -6.34 -3.53
CA LEU A 20 5.88 -5.41 -3.79
C LEU A 20 5.16 -5.75 -5.10
N CYS A 21 3.84 -5.89 -5.02
CA CYS A 21 2.94 -6.04 -6.17
C CYS A 21 2.28 -4.69 -6.53
N LEU A 22 2.46 -4.24 -7.76
CA LEU A 22 1.78 -3.07 -8.33
C LEU A 22 0.66 -3.57 -9.25
N LYS A 23 -0.59 -3.24 -8.94
CA LYS A 23 -1.73 -3.56 -9.81
C LYS A 23 -2.07 -2.33 -10.65
N LEU A 24 -1.88 -2.43 -11.95
CA LEU A 24 -2.12 -1.34 -12.89
C LEU A 24 -3.47 -1.47 -13.60
N GLY A 25 -4.04 -2.67 -13.72
CA GLY A 25 -5.28 -2.84 -14.47
C GLY A 25 -5.09 -2.62 -15.96
N PHE A 26 -6.05 -1.95 -16.60
CA PHE A 26 -6.06 -1.71 -18.04
C PHE A 26 -5.75 -0.26 -18.38
N ASP A 27 -4.97 -0.04 -19.44
CA ASP A 27 -4.68 1.26 -20.05
C ASP A 27 -4.13 2.35 -19.09
N GLY A 28 -3.89 3.55 -19.62
CA GLY A 28 -3.49 4.71 -18.84
C GLY A 28 -2.23 4.50 -17.98
N PHE A 29 -1.32 3.63 -18.41
CA PHE A 29 -0.19 3.16 -17.60
C PHE A 29 0.74 4.30 -17.18
N GLU A 30 0.99 5.26 -18.08
CA GLU A 30 1.82 6.42 -17.78
C GLU A 30 1.26 7.25 -16.62
N THR A 31 -0.03 7.60 -16.69
CA THR A 31 -0.71 8.35 -15.62
C THR A 31 -0.69 7.58 -14.29
N LYS A 32 -0.86 6.26 -14.32
CA LYS A 32 -0.80 5.42 -13.13
C LYS A 32 0.61 5.38 -12.52
N LEU A 33 1.65 5.32 -13.35
CA LEU A 33 3.04 5.34 -12.90
C LEU A 33 3.45 6.73 -12.35
N GLN A 34 2.96 7.82 -12.95
CA GLN A 34 3.13 9.16 -12.39
C GLN A 34 2.44 9.28 -11.02
N ARG A 35 1.20 8.77 -10.89
CA ARG A 35 0.47 8.73 -9.62
C ARG A 35 1.19 7.88 -8.57
N LEU A 36 1.79 6.76 -8.97
CA LEU A 36 2.59 5.91 -8.08
C LEU A 36 3.74 6.68 -7.44
N ALA A 37 4.45 7.53 -8.20
CA ALA A 37 5.54 8.33 -7.66
C ALA A 37 5.06 9.25 -6.52
N ALA A 38 3.95 9.95 -6.73
CA ALA A 38 3.34 10.81 -5.70
C ALA A 38 2.86 10.01 -4.47
N VAL A 39 2.28 8.82 -4.67
CA VAL A 39 1.87 7.94 -3.57
C VAL A 39 3.09 7.49 -2.74
N LEU A 40 4.16 7.06 -3.39
CA LEU A 40 5.37 6.62 -2.69
C LEU A 40 6.01 7.76 -1.90
N GLU A 41 6.00 8.99 -2.42
CA GLU A 41 6.49 10.18 -1.72
C GLU A 41 5.64 10.49 -0.47
N ASP A 42 4.30 10.45 -0.58
CA ASP A 42 3.41 10.66 0.56
C ASP A 42 3.57 9.58 1.63
N LEU A 43 3.76 8.32 1.22
CA LEU A 43 4.04 7.22 2.14
C LEU A 43 5.39 7.37 2.85
N GLU A 44 6.41 7.87 2.15
CA GLU A 44 7.70 8.18 2.76
C GLU A 44 7.56 9.27 3.82
N LYS A 45 6.90 10.39 3.50
CA LYS A 45 6.65 11.50 4.43
C LYS A 45 5.94 11.07 5.71
N ARG A 46 5.12 10.02 5.63
CA ARG A 46 4.37 9.47 6.78
C ARG A 46 5.12 8.37 7.53
N ASN A 47 6.37 8.06 7.18
CA ASN A 47 7.14 6.92 7.70
C ASN A 47 6.43 5.57 7.49
N GLN A 48 5.82 5.42 6.32
CA GLN A 48 4.84 4.39 6.01
C GLN A 48 5.22 3.57 4.76
N ARG A 49 6.45 3.73 4.26
CA ARG A 49 6.95 3.00 3.10
C ARG A 49 7.38 1.57 3.41
N ALA A 50 7.76 1.30 4.65
CA ALA A 50 8.17 -0.03 5.07
C ALA A 50 7.00 -1.02 5.05
N GLY A 51 7.28 -2.28 4.71
CA GLY A 51 6.33 -3.38 4.78
C GLY A 51 5.20 -3.34 3.75
N LEU A 52 5.29 -2.53 2.69
CA LEU A 52 4.33 -2.53 1.59
C LEU A 52 4.30 -3.89 0.89
N THR A 53 3.11 -4.44 0.71
CA THR A 53 2.88 -5.72 0.01
C THR A 53 2.18 -5.52 -1.32
N SER A 54 1.28 -4.53 -1.42
CA SER A 54 0.70 -4.15 -2.71
C SER A 54 0.24 -2.70 -2.77
N ILE A 55 0.26 -2.13 -3.96
CA ILE A 55 -0.35 -0.84 -4.30
C ILE A 55 -1.24 -1.08 -5.52
N ASP A 56 -2.52 -0.74 -5.38
CA ASP A 56 -3.52 -0.87 -6.45
C ASP A 56 -3.86 0.50 -7.03
N LEU A 57 -3.57 0.67 -8.32
CA LEU A 57 -3.75 1.87 -9.12
C LEU A 57 -4.76 1.64 -10.26
N SER A 58 -5.46 0.51 -10.25
CA SER A 58 -6.42 0.15 -11.31
C SER A 58 -7.62 1.10 -11.35
N ASP A 59 -8.04 1.61 -10.19
CA ASP A 59 -9.12 2.58 -10.06
C ASP A 59 -8.55 4.02 -10.15
N PRO A 60 -8.98 4.83 -11.14
CA PRO A 60 -8.50 6.21 -11.27
C PRO A 60 -8.91 7.10 -10.09
N ALA A 61 -10.01 6.78 -9.38
CA ALA A 61 -10.54 7.60 -8.30
C ALA A 61 -9.86 7.34 -6.95
N LYS A 62 -9.20 6.18 -6.74
CA LYS A 62 -8.58 5.83 -5.45
C LYS A 62 -7.30 5.01 -5.59
N VAL A 63 -6.49 4.98 -4.54
CA VAL A 63 -5.33 4.07 -4.44
C VAL A 63 -5.49 3.21 -3.21
N ASN A 64 -5.39 1.89 -3.37
CA ASN A 64 -5.39 0.99 -2.22
C ASN A 64 -3.96 0.56 -1.91
N VAL A 65 -3.55 0.72 -0.66
CA VAL A 65 -2.21 0.35 -0.19
C VAL A 65 -2.35 -0.74 0.85
N ARG A 66 -1.66 -1.88 0.65
CA ARG A 66 -1.59 -2.96 1.64
C ARG A 66 -0.19 -3.07 2.22
N ARG A 67 -0.12 -3.40 3.50
CA ARG A 67 1.13 -3.63 4.24
C ARG A 67 1.07 -4.95 5.00
N ARG A 68 2.24 -5.50 5.28
CA ARG A 68 2.43 -6.65 6.15
C ARG A 68 2.30 -6.19 7.60
N GLY A 69 1.24 -6.64 8.28
CA GLY A 69 0.91 -6.25 9.66
C GLY A 69 -0.33 -5.34 9.69
N GLY A 70 -1.51 -5.95 9.79
CA GLY A 70 -2.74 -5.24 10.09
C GLY A 70 -2.91 -5.08 11.61
N VAL A 71 -3.31 -3.87 12.03
CA VAL A 71 -3.62 -3.41 13.39
C VAL A 71 -2.40 -3.03 14.26
N GLN A 72 -2.11 -1.72 14.33
CA GLN A 72 -1.60 -1.15 15.58
C GLN A 72 -2.78 -1.06 16.54
N THR A 73 -2.91 -2.02 17.45
CA THR A 73 -3.74 -1.85 18.64
C THR A 73 -2.97 -0.88 19.53
N VAL A 74 -3.30 0.40 19.44
CA VAL A 74 -3.01 1.30 20.56
C VAL A 74 -3.89 0.84 21.71
N ALA A 75 -3.30 0.18 22.71
CA ALA A 75 -4.01 -0.14 23.93
C ALA A 75 -4.60 1.17 24.50
N PRO A 76 -5.86 1.20 24.96
CA PRO A 76 -6.37 2.36 25.68
C PRO A 76 -5.45 2.64 26.86
N PRO A 77 -5.19 3.92 27.19
CA PRO A 77 -4.32 4.28 28.29
C PRO A 77 -4.79 3.56 29.56
N ALA A 78 -3.86 2.90 30.25
CA ALA A 78 -4.14 2.17 31.47
C ALA A 78 -4.86 3.11 32.46
N ALA A 79 -6.02 2.68 32.96
CA ALA A 79 -6.75 3.41 33.98
C ALA A 79 -5.82 3.66 35.18
N PRO A 80 -5.81 4.88 35.77
CA PRO A 80 -4.97 5.16 36.92
C PRO A 80 -5.35 4.24 38.07
N LYS A 81 -4.36 3.53 38.61
CA LYS A 81 -4.52 2.74 39.84
C LYS A 81 -4.63 3.71 41.02
N GLY A 82 -5.82 3.77 41.61
CA GLY A 82 -5.96 4.04 43.04
C GLY A 82 -6.91 5.17 43.41
N LEU A 83 -7.96 4.82 44.13
CA LEU A 83 -8.24 5.46 45.41
C LEU A 83 -8.84 4.39 46.34
N LYS A 84 -8.07 3.98 47.34
CA LYS A 84 -8.59 3.26 48.51
C LYS A 84 -8.93 4.33 49.54
N THR A 85 -10.19 4.40 49.97
CA THR A 85 -10.64 5.12 51.17
C THR A 85 -10.88 4.11 52.27
#